data_AF-A0A843DGD6-F1
#
_entry.id   AF-A0A843DGD6-F1
#
_cell.length_a   1.000
_cell.length_b   1.000
_cell.length_c   1.000
_cell.angle_alpha   90.00
_cell.angle_beta   90.00
_cell.angle_gamma   90.00
#
_symmetry.space_group_name_H-M   'P 1'
#
loop_
_entity.id
_entity.type
_entity.pdbx_description
1 polymer ?
#
loop_
_entity_poly.entity_id
_entity_poly.type
_entity_poly.pdbx_seq_one_letter_code
_entity_poly.pdbx_strand_id
1 'polypeptide(L)'
;MTANCAVTIIAENKTGILRDIGSACAEINANILTTQQEISAEGKDAGRAVISLEAEFSGDPADLISRIREIEGIVSVENHHSAAEIFGKRVIVIGGGAQVAQVALGAVNEADRHNIRGERISVDTIPLVGEETIARAVEAVSRLPRAAILVLAGSLMGGRITDAVRFVQSRGIPVVCLKMAGSVTSAADLVVTDPIQAGVMAVMHISTIGVFDIARVKGKEF
;
A
#
# COMPACT_ATOMS: atom_id res chain seq x y z
N MET A 1 0.25 -7.50 -12.17
CA MET A 1 1.10 -8.69 -12.36
C MET A 1 0.86 -9.58 -11.17
N THR A 2 0.42 -10.81 -11.40
CA THR A 2 0.21 -11.80 -10.33
C THR A 2 1.52 -12.56 -10.18
N ALA A 3 2.18 -12.41 -9.03
CA ALA A 3 3.30 -13.27 -8.67
C ALA A 3 2.81 -14.73 -8.70
N ASN A 4 3.59 -15.63 -9.29
CA ASN A 4 3.29 -17.07 -9.19
C ASN A 4 4.02 -17.73 -8.01
N CYS A 5 4.89 -17.00 -7.31
CA CYS A 5 5.54 -17.42 -6.08
C CYS A 5 5.63 -16.26 -5.10
N ALA A 6 5.17 -16.47 -3.86
CA ALA A 6 5.29 -15.50 -2.77
C ALA A 6 5.78 -16.23 -1.51
N VAL A 7 6.97 -15.88 -1.05
CA VAL A 7 7.63 -16.59 0.05
C VAL A 7 8.00 -15.67 1.20
N THR A 8 7.91 -16.21 2.41
CA THR A 8 8.58 -15.66 3.59
C THR A 8 9.83 -16.49 3.85
N ILE A 9 10.96 -15.81 3.95
CA ILE A 9 12.27 -16.40 4.18
C ILE A 9 12.77 -15.89 5.52
N ILE A 10 13.13 -16.80 6.41
CA ILE A 10 13.84 -16.48 7.65
C ILE A 10 15.31 -16.82 7.42
N ALA A 11 16.18 -15.87 7.66
CA ALA A 11 17.62 -16.01 7.43
C ALA A 11 18.45 -15.39 8.54
N GLU A 12 19.64 -15.92 8.75
CA GLU A 12 20.67 -15.26 9.56
C GLU A 12 20.99 -13.88 8.97
N ASN A 13 21.06 -12.87 9.83
CA ASN A 13 21.32 -11.49 9.42
C ASN A 13 22.82 -11.29 9.08
N LYS A 14 23.23 -11.80 7.92
CA LYS A 14 24.61 -11.77 7.43
C LYS A 14 24.74 -10.93 6.15
N THR A 15 25.94 -10.39 5.96
CA THR A 15 26.28 -9.67 4.72
C THR A 15 26.16 -10.61 3.52
N GLY A 16 25.44 -10.18 2.48
CA GLY A 16 25.30 -10.93 1.23
C GLY A 16 24.03 -11.78 1.12
N ILE A 17 23.22 -11.92 2.17
CA ILE A 17 22.06 -12.83 2.12
C ILE A 17 21.05 -12.48 1.00
N LEU A 18 20.73 -11.19 0.81
CA LEU A 18 19.87 -10.74 -0.28
C LEU A 18 20.52 -10.89 -1.66
N ARG A 19 21.86 -10.76 -1.75
CA ARG A 19 22.59 -11.01 -3.00
C ARG A 19 22.43 -12.48 -3.39
N ASP A 20 22.60 -13.39 -2.43
CA ASP A 20 22.57 -14.82 -2.69
C ASP A 20 21.14 -15.28 -3.05
N ILE A 21 20.12 -14.77 -2.37
CA ILE A 21 18.70 -14.97 -2.74
C ILE A 21 18.43 -14.40 -4.15
N GLY A 22 18.94 -13.21 -4.46
CA GLY A 22 18.81 -12.60 -5.78
C GLY A 22 19.48 -13.43 -6.88
N SER A 23 20.66 -13.99 -6.61
CA SER A 23 21.35 -14.91 -7.53
C SER A 23 20.53 -16.18 -7.77
N ALA A 24 19.98 -16.79 -6.71
CA ALA A 24 19.12 -17.96 -6.84
C ALA A 24 17.86 -17.69 -7.67
N CYS A 25 17.28 -16.49 -7.56
CA CYS A 25 16.18 -16.05 -8.43
C CYS A 25 16.66 -15.93 -9.89
N ALA A 26 17.80 -15.28 -10.12
CA ALA A 26 18.34 -15.04 -11.45
C ALA A 26 18.70 -16.34 -12.20
N GLU A 27 19.21 -17.36 -11.51
CA GLU A 27 19.57 -18.66 -12.10
C GLU A 27 18.40 -19.38 -12.77
N ILE A 28 17.17 -19.16 -12.28
CA ILE A 28 15.95 -19.72 -12.88
C ILE A 28 15.18 -18.70 -13.72
N ASN A 29 15.80 -17.57 -14.04
CA ASN A 29 15.18 -16.42 -14.71
C ASN A 29 13.91 -15.93 -13.98
N ALA A 30 13.91 -15.96 -12.65
CA ALA A 30 12.83 -15.38 -11.86
C ALA A 30 12.97 -13.88 -11.73
N ASN A 31 11.90 -13.17 -12.10
CA ASN A 31 11.80 -11.74 -11.96
C ASN A 31 11.18 -11.41 -10.59
N ILE A 32 11.96 -10.79 -9.72
CA ILE A 32 11.47 -10.33 -8.42
C ILE A 32 10.52 -9.16 -8.65
N LEU A 33 9.26 -9.31 -8.24
CA LEU A 33 8.23 -8.28 -8.34
C LEU A 33 8.24 -7.37 -7.10
N THR A 34 8.36 -7.95 -5.92
CA THR A 34 8.48 -7.21 -4.66
C THR A 34 9.44 -7.91 -3.71
N THR A 35 10.13 -7.12 -2.90
CA THR A 35 10.95 -7.62 -1.80
C THR A 35 10.87 -6.66 -0.63
N GLN A 36 10.65 -7.18 0.58
CA GLN A 36 10.73 -6.44 1.82
C GLN A 36 11.56 -7.25 2.81
N GLN A 37 12.56 -6.61 3.41
CA GLN A 37 13.32 -7.18 4.51
C GLN A 37 13.15 -6.34 5.76
N GLU A 38 12.99 -7.00 6.88
CA GLU A 38 13.15 -6.42 8.20
C GLU A 38 13.95 -7.35 9.11
N ILE A 39 14.48 -6.80 10.20
CA ILE A 39 15.11 -7.61 11.24
C ILE A 39 14.06 -7.85 12.30
N SER A 40 13.78 -9.12 12.61
CA SER A 40 12.83 -9.46 13.67
C SER A 40 13.37 -8.95 15.00
N ALA A 41 12.62 -8.07 15.65
CA ALA A 41 13.02 -7.51 16.94
C ALA A 41 12.78 -8.49 18.11
N GLU A 42 11.78 -9.36 17.99
CA GLU A 42 11.27 -10.20 19.08
C GLU A 42 10.90 -11.61 18.59
N GLY A 43 10.58 -12.50 19.53
CA GLY A 43 10.14 -13.87 19.24
C GLY A 43 11.27 -14.86 18.95
N LYS A 44 10.90 -16.04 18.45
CA LYS A 44 11.83 -17.17 18.20
C LYS A 44 12.93 -16.86 17.17
N ASP A 45 12.72 -15.83 16.36
CA ASP A 45 13.60 -15.40 15.27
C ASP A 45 14.23 -14.02 15.55
N ALA A 46 14.22 -13.54 16.79
CA ALA A 46 14.83 -12.27 17.16
C ALA A 46 16.29 -12.18 16.67
N GLY A 47 16.62 -11.06 16.01
CA GLY A 47 17.93 -10.80 15.40
C GLY A 47 18.12 -11.36 13.99
N ARG A 48 17.18 -12.18 13.49
CA ARG A 48 17.19 -12.73 12.13
C ARG A 48 16.56 -11.77 11.12
N ALA A 49 16.95 -11.91 9.86
CA ALA A 49 16.31 -11.26 8.75
C ALA A 49 15.03 -12.02 8.35
N VAL A 50 13.92 -11.30 8.28
CA VAL A 50 12.65 -11.77 7.73
C VAL A 50 12.47 -11.09 6.39
N ILE A 51 12.43 -11.89 5.32
CA ILE A 51 12.38 -11.42 3.94
C ILE A 51 11.08 -11.94 3.32
N SER A 52 10.21 -11.02 2.93
CA SER A 52 9.07 -11.32 2.06
C SER A 52 9.49 -11.05 0.62
N LEU A 53 9.37 -12.05 -0.24
CA LEU A 53 9.76 -11.97 -1.65
C LEU A 53 8.61 -12.51 -2.51
N GLU A 54 8.20 -11.71 -3.49
CA GLU A 54 7.26 -12.13 -4.53
C GLU A 54 7.96 -12.10 -5.87
N ALA A 55 7.84 -13.19 -6.64
CA ALA A 55 8.50 -13.34 -7.93
C ALA A 55 7.56 -13.95 -8.99
N GLU A 56 7.92 -13.70 -10.25
CA GLU A 56 7.29 -14.26 -11.42
C GLU A 56 8.32 -14.99 -12.28
N PHE A 57 8.03 -16.23 -12.64
CA PHE A 57 8.88 -17.05 -13.51
C PHE A 57 8.11 -18.18 -14.19
N SER A 58 8.70 -18.78 -15.21
CA SER A 58 8.13 -20.01 -15.81
C SER A 58 8.59 -21.22 -15.01
N GLY A 59 7.68 -21.99 -14.42
CA GLY A 59 8.02 -23.20 -13.66
C GLY A 59 7.21 -23.38 -12.39
N ASP A 60 7.65 -24.33 -11.56
CA ASP A 60 7.04 -24.63 -10.27
C ASP A 60 7.67 -23.77 -9.16
N PRO A 61 6.88 -23.06 -8.33
CA PRO A 61 7.34 -22.39 -7.11
C PRO A 61 8.28 -23.23 -6.23
N ALA A 62 8.09 -24.55 -6.20
CA ALA A 62 8.92 -25.49 -5.45
C ALA A 62 10.41 -25.44 -5.86
N ASP A 63 10.71 -25.14 -7.12
CA ASP A 63 12.09 -25.06 -7.63
C ASP A 63 12.85 -23.89 -6.99
N LEU A 64 12.23 -22.70 -6.95
CA LEU A 64 12.79 -21.52 -6.31
C LEU A 64 12.96 -21.73 -4.79
N ILE A 65 11.93 -22.30 -4.15
CA ILE A 65 11.96 -22.56 -2.70
C ILE A 65 13.12 -23.51 -2.35
N SER A 66 13.31 -24.56 -3.14
CA SER A 66 14.37 -25.55 -2.89
C SER A 66 15.76 -24.92 -3.04
N ARG A 67 15.97 -24.11 -4.08
CA ARG A 67 17.23 -23.36 -4.27
C ARG A 67 17.52 -22.38 -3.14
N ILE A 68 16.53 -21.61 -2.70
CA ILE A 68 16.73 -20.68 -1.59
C ILE A 68 17.11 -21.46 -0.33
N ARG A 69 16.51 -22.62 -0.05
CA ARG A 69 16.86 -23.46 1.11
C ARG A 69 18.30 -23.97 1.11
N GLU A 70 18.95 -24.05 -0.04
CA GLU A 70 20.36 -24.48 -0.15
C GLU A 70 21.36 -23.36 0.20
N ILE A 71 20.90 -22.11 0.29
CA ILE A 71 21.75 -20.95 0.63
C ILE A 71 22.16 -21.04 2.11
N GLU A 72 23.46 -20.90 2.37
CA GLU A 72 23.99 -20.86 3.74
C GLU A 72 23.37 -19.70 4.54
N GLY A 73 22.83 -20.01 5.72
CA GLY A 73 22.21 -19.03 6.61
C GLY A 73 20.69 -18.91 6.43
N ILE A 74 20.07 -19.62 5.50
CA ILE A 74 18.61 -19.75 5.46
C ILE A 74 18.14 -20.69 6.58
N VAL A 75 17.16 -20.23 7.36
CA VAL A 75 16.54 -20.95 8.47
C VAL A 75 15.25 -21.61 8.04
N SER A 76 14.41 -20.88 7.30
CA SER A 76 13.18 -21.42 6.72
C SER A 76 12.76 -20.66 5.47
N VAL A 77 11.99 -21.34 4.62
CA VAL A 77 11.32 -20.77 3.45
C VAL A 77 9.91 -21.33 3.41
N GLU A 78 8.91 -20.45 3.52
CA GLU A 78 7.49 -20.79 3.53
C GLU A 78 6.80 -20.09 2.36
N ASN A 79 6.00 -20.84 1.60
CA ASN A 79 5.20 -20.33 0.49
C ASN A 79 3.82 -19.89 0.99
N HIS A 80 3.36 -18.74 0.53
CA HIS A 80 2.09 -18.15 0.91
C HIS A 80 1.41 -17.52 -0.29
N HIS A 81 0.22 -16.98 -0.07
CA HIS A 81 -0.40 -16.04 -1.00
C HIS A 81 0.31 -14.69 -0.93
N SER A 82 0.34 -13.99 -2.06
CA SER A 82 0.88 -12.63 -2.15
C SER A 82 0.12 -11.64 -1.27
N ALA A 83 0.77 -10.54 -0.90
CA ALA A 83 0.11 -9.47 -0.17
C ALA A 83 -1.04 -8.84 -0.98
N ALA A 84 -0.93 -8.86 -2.31
CA ALA A 84 -2.00 -8.41 -3.20
C ALA A 84 -3.22 -9.35 -3.19
N GLU A 85 -3.03 -10.68 -3.14
CA GLU A 85 -4.13 -11.65 -3.05
C GLU A 85 -4.84 -11.60 -1.69
N ILE A 86 -4.12 -11.34 -0.61
CA ILE A 86 -4.69 -11.30 0.73
C ILE A 86 -5.29 -9.92 1.06
N PHE A 87 -4.48 -8.86 0.92
CA PHE A 87 -4.82 -7.52 1.37
C PHE A 87 -5.19 -6.55 0.23
N GLY A 88 -4.94 -6.92 -1.03
CA GLY A 88 -5.40 -6.16 -2.17
C GLY A 88 -4.84 -4.75 -2.30
N LYS A 89 -5.65 -3.85 -2.87
CA LYS A 89 -5.32 -2.42 -3.00
C LYS A 89 -5.54 -1.69 -1.67
N ARG A 90 -4.83 -0.60 -1.44
CA ARG A 90 -4.92 0.15 -0.17
C ARG A 90 -5.51 1.54 -0.40
N VAL A 91 -6.55 1.87 0.38
CA VAL A 91 -6.96 3.25 0.64
C VAL A 91 -6.12 3.77 1.80
N ILE A 92 -5.43 4.89 1.62
CA ILE A 92 -4.64 5.53 2.68
C ILE A 92 -5.40 6.76 3.19
N VAL A 93 -5.58 6.90 4.50
CA VAL A 93 -6.27 8.04 5.11
C VAL A 93 -5.35 8.75 6.10
N ILE A 94 -5.14 10.06 5.88
CA ILE A 94 -4.25 10.90 6.71
C ILE A 94 -4.98 12.17 7.14
N GLY A 95 -4.83 12.56 8.40
CA GLY A 95 -5.26 13.87 8.89
C GLY A 95 -5.71 13.86 10.35
N GLY A 96 -6.67 14.71 10.71
CA GLY A 96 -7.17 14.83 12.08
C GLY A 96 -7.96 13.60 12.52
N GLY A 97 -7.67 13.06 13.72
CA GLY A 97 -8.17 11.75 14.15
C GLY A 97 -9.69 11.55 14.05
N ALA A 98 -10.50 12.56 14.39
CA ALA A 98 -11.95 12.48 14.28
C ALA A 98 -12.42 12.35 12.81
N GLN A 99 -11.84 13.13 11.91
CA GLN A 99 -12.20 13.11 10.48
C GLN A 99 -11.67 11.85 9.79
N VAL A 100 -10.45 11.42 10.16
CA VAL A 100 -9.87 10.14 9.72
C VAL A 100 -10.80 8.97 10.07
N ALA A 101 -11.33 8.93 11.29
CA ALA A 101 -12.24 7.87 11.72
C ALA A 101 -13.56 7.85 10.92
N GLN A 102 -14.11 9.03 10.59
CA GLN A 102 -15.33 9.12 9.78
C GLN A 102 -15.09 8.66 8.33
N VAL A 103 -13.96 9.03 7.73
CA VAL A 103 -13.56 8.51 6.41
C VAL A 103 -13.37 7.00 6.46
N ALA A 104 -12.69 6.50 7.49
CA ALA A 104 -12.46 5.07 7.68
C ALA A 104 -13.77 4.29 7.77
N LEU A 105 -14.79 4.80 8.48
CA LEU A 105 -16.11 4.17 8.57
C LEU A 105 -16.72 3.96 7.18
N GLY A 106 -16.73 5.00 6.34
CA GLY A 106 -17.27 4.89 4.98
C GLY A 106 -16.47 3.96 4.09
N ALA A 107 -15.14 4.07 4.14
CA ALA A 107 -14.24 3.24 3.34
C ALA A 107 -14.33 1.76 3.74
N VAL A 108 -14.32 1.42 5.03
CA VAL A 108 -14.43 0.03 5.50
C VAL A 108 -15.78 -0.57 5.09
N ASN A 109 -16.88 0.15 5.29
CA ASN A 109 -18.21 -0.34 4.92
C ASN A 109 -18.33 -0.63 3.42
N GLU A 110 -17.74 0.21 2.57
CA GLU A 110 -17.75 -0.03 1.13
C GLU A 110 -16.76 -1.14 0.74
N ALA A 111 -15.56 -1.17 1.31
CA ALA A 111 -14.56 -2.20 1.05
C ALA A 111 -15.10 -3.59 1.40
N ASP A 112 -15.81 -3.76 2.53
CA ASP A 112 -16.43 -5.03 2.92
C ASP A 112 -17.41 -5.56 1.87
N ARG A 113 -18.22 -4.67 1.27
CA ARG A 113 -19.17 -5.03 0.21
C ARG A 113 -18.45 -5.57 -1.03
N HIS A 114 -17.32 -4.97 -1.41
CA HIS A 114 -16.50 -5.42 -2.54
C HIS A 114 -15.72 -6.70 -2.19
N ASN A 115 -15.18 -6.77 -0.97
CA ASN A 115 -14.34 -7.87 -0.51
C ASN A 115 -15.09 -9.21 -0.45
N ILE A 116 -16.34 -9.22 0.03
CA ILE A 116 -17.19 -10.42 0.06
C ILE A 116 -17.49 -10.96 -1.36
N ARG A 117 -17.34 -10.12 -2.40
CA ARG A 117 -17.57 -10.48 -3.81
C ARG A 117 -16.29 -10.86 -4.56
N GLY A 118 -15.17 -10.99 -3.85
CA GLY A 118 -13.91 -11.48 -4.40
C GLY A 118 -12.86 -10.41 -4.71
N GLU A 119 -13.18 -9.11 -4.61
CA GLU A 119 -12.15 -8.07 -4.59
C GLU A 119 -11.37 -8.10 -3.28
N ARG A 120 -10.26 -7.37 -3.22
CA ARG A 120 -9.52 -7.11 -1.98
C ARG A 120 -9.12 -5.64 -1.94
N ILE A 121 -9.63 -4.95 -0.92
CA ILE A 121 -9.35 -3.55 -0.63
C ILE A 121 -9.17 -3.43 0.88
N SER A 122 -8.02 -2.91 1.31
CA SER A 122 -7.74 -2.56 2.70
C SER A 122 -7.82 -1.04 2.91
N VAL A 123 -8.08 -0.64 4.15
CA VAL A 123 -8.14 0.75 4.57
C VAL A 123 -7.13 0.97 5.68
N ASP A 124 -6.14 1.80 5.40
CA ASP A 124 -5.01 2.03 6.29
C ASP A 124 -5.04 3.51 6.70
N THR A 125 -4.95 3.77 8.00
CA THR A 125 -5.16 5.12 8.53
C THR A 125 -4.04 5.53 9.49
N ILE A 126 -3.72 6.82 9.50
CA ILE A 126 -2.84 7.40 10.51
C ILE A 126 -3.29 8.83 10.86
N PRO A 127 -3.59 9.11 12.14
CA PRO A 127 -3.91 10.46 12.57
C PRO A 127 -2.63 11.30 12.70
N LEU A 128 -2.53 12.39 11.95
CA LEU A 128 -1.39 13.30 11.94
C LEU A 128 -1.86 14.75 11.89
N VAL A 129 -1.10 15.64 12.53
CA VAL A 129 -1.31 17.09 12.53
C VAL A 129 0.01 17.82 12.29
N GLY A 130 -0.08 19.07 11.83
CA GLY A 130 1.07 19.90 11.49
C GLY A 130 1.47 19.77 10.02
N GLU A 131 1.80 20.90 9.39
CA GLU A 131 2.03 21.01 7.95
C GLU A 131 3.14 20.07 7.46
N GLU A 132 4.33 20.17 8.07
CA GLU A 132 5.49 19.35 7.68
C GLU A 132 5.28 17.85 7.94
N THR A 133 4.66 17.51 9.07
CA THR A 133 4.38 16.12 9.41
C THR A 133 3.44 15.49 8.39
N ILE A 134 2.36 16.18 8.03
CA ILE A 134 1.41 15.71 7.03
C ILE A 134 2.08 15.68 5.65
N ALA A 135 2.81 16.71 5.24
CA ALA A 135 3.47 16.76 3.93
C ALA A 135 4.42 15.56 3.74
N ARG A 136 5.26 15.26 4.74
CA ARG A 136 6.16 14.10 4.71
C ARG A 136 5.41 12.77 4.66
N ALA A 137 4.29 12.66 5.38
CA ALA A 137 3.47 11.45 5.35
C ALA A 137 2.79 11.26 3.98
N VAL A 138 2.29 12.35 3.38
CA VAL A 138 1.72 12.36 2.03
C VAL A 138 2.77 11.93 1.01
N GLU A 139 3.95 12.56 0.99
CA GLU A 139 5.05 12.16 0.10
C GLU A 139 5.42 10.67 0.26
N ALA A 140 5.41 10.15 1.49
CA ALA A 140 5.71 8.74 1.76
C ALA A 140 4.67 7.76 1.20
N VAL A 141 3.46 8.20 0.84
CA VAL A 141 2.44 7.33 0.23
C VAL A 141 2.92 6.76 -1.10
N SER A 142 3.74 7.49 -1.87
CA SER A 142 4.22 7.02 -3.18
C SER A 142 5.19 5.83 -3.10
N ARG A 143 5.70 5.50 -1.91
CA ARG A 143 6.57 4.35 -1.67
C ARG A 143 5.87 3.27 -0.84
N LEU A 144 4.57 3.41 -0.57
CA LEU A 144 3.78 2.36 0.05
C LEU A 144 3.35 1.34 -1.01
N PRO A 145 3.75 0.06 -0.89
CA PRO A 145 3.27 -0.97 -1.79
C PRO A 145 1.74 -1.02 -1.78
N ARG A 146 1.14 -1.16 -2.96
CA ARG A 146 -0.32 -1.32 -3.19
C ARG A 146 -1.18 -0.10 -2.84
N ALA A 147 -0.60 1.05 -2.46
CA ALA A 147 -1.35 2.29 -2.27
C ALA A 147 -2.00 2.72 -3.60
N ALA A 148 -3.33 2.76 -3.61
CA ALA A 148 -4.11 3.02 -4.82
C ALA A 148 -4.82 4.37 -4.79
N ILE A 149 -5.03 4.94 -3.60
CA ILE A 149 -5.68 6.24 -3.40
C ILE A 149 -5.34 6.81 -2.03
N LEU A 150 -5.28 8.13 -1.93
CA LEU A 150 -5.09 8.88 -0.69
C LEU A 150 -6.34 9.72 -0.38
N VAL A 151 -6.76 9.72 0.88
CA VAL A 151 -7.80 10.62 1.42
C VAL A 151 -7.19 11.53 2.50
N LEU A 152 -7.30 12.85 2.29
CA LEU A 152 -6.90 13.87 3.26
C LEU A 152 -8.10 14.35 4.08
N ALA A 153 -8.07 14.07 5.37
CA ALA A 153 -9.16 14.31 6.30
C ALA A 153 -8.80 15.40 7.32
N GLY A 154 -9.11 16.66 6.99
CA GLY A 154 -8.72 17.83 7.79
C GLY A 154 -9.74 18.96 7.75
N SER A 155 -9.56 19.95 8.62
CA SER A 155 -10.31 21.22 8.60
C SER A 155 -9.53 22.36 7.97
N LEU A 156 -8.19 22.27 7.94
CA LEU A 156 -7.28 23.21 7.28
C LEU A 156 -6.03 22.44 6.82
N MET A 157 -5.75 22.44 5.52
CA MET A 157 -4.49 21.94 4.96
C MET A 157 -4.05 22.81 3.78
N GLY A 158 -2.79 23.22 3.76
CA GLY A 158 -2.22 24.07 2.73
C GLY A 158 -0.69 24.00 2.69
N GLY A 159 -0.07 24.96 2.00
CA GLY A 159 1.39 25.07 1.94
C GLY A 159 2.06 23.81 1.41
N ARG A 160 3.07 23.30 2.13
CA ARG A 160 3.85 22.10 1.75
C ARG A 160 2.99 20.85 1.55
N ILE A 161 1.83 20.73 2.20
CA ILE A 161 0.90 19.62 1.96
C ILE A 161 0.38 19.67 0.52
N THR A 162 0.16 20.87 -0.04
CA THR A 162 -0.33 21.05 -1.41
C THR A 162 0.71 20.59 -2.44
N ASP A 163 1.98 20.88 -2.18
CA ASP A 163 3.09 20.40 -3.02
C ASP A 163 3.21 18.87 -2.94
N ALA A 164 3.09 18.30 -1.73
CA ALA A 164 3.11 16.87 -1.52
C ALA A 164 1.96 16.15 -2.24
N VAL A 165 0.75 16.74 -2.25
CA VAL A 165 -0.39 16.22 -3.02
C VAL A 165 -0.07 16.14 -4.50
N ARG A 166 0.47 17.22 -5.09
CA ARG A 166 0.86 17.25 -6.50
C ARG A 166 1.95 16.21 -6.81
N PHE A 167 2.91 16.05 -5.91
CA PHE A 167 3.95 15.04 -6.03
C PHE A 167 3.36 13.62 -6.06
N VAL A 168 2.47 13.28 -5.14
CA VAL A 168 1.82 11.96 -5.08
C VAL A 168 0.95 11.70 -6.30
N GLN A 169 0.21 12.70 -6.78
CA GLN A 169 -0.55 12.61 -8.03
C GLN A 169 0.35 12.36 -9.24
N SER A 170 1.54 12.98 -9.31
CA SER A 170 2.51 12.72 -10.37
C SER A 170 3.05 11.28 -10.39
N ARG A 171 2.87 10.54 -9.28
CA ARG A 171 3.18 9.11 -9.15
C ARG A 171 1.98 8.21 -9.47
N GLY A 172 0.87 8.78 -9.94
CA GLY A 172 -0.34 8.06 -10.33
C GLY A 172 -1.29 7.72 -9.18
N ILE A 173 -1.12 8.32 -8.00
CA ILE A 173 -1.99 8.09 -6.85
C ILE A 173 -3.01 9.25 -6.76
N PRO A 174 -4.29 9.00 -7.04
CA PRO A 174 -5.34 10.01 -6.93
C PRO A 174 -5.53 10.45 -5.47
N VAL A 175 -5.92 11.71 -5.30
CA VAL A 175 -6.11 12.32 -3.98
C VAL A 175 -7.53 12.85 -3.84
N VAL A 176 -8.25 12.34 -2.83
CA VAL A 176 -9.51 12.89 -2.34
C VAL A 176 -9.20 13.74 -1.12
N CYS A 177 -9.86 14.88 -0.96
CA CYS A 177 -9.80 15.63 0.30
C CYS A 177 -11.19 16.00 0.79
N LEU A 178 -11.30 16.20 2.11
CA LEU A 178 -12.50 16.81 2.66
C LEU A 178 -12.60 18.27 2.25
N LYS A 179 -13.82 18.81 2.23
CA LYS A 179 -14.02 20.25 2.15
C LYS A 179 -13.43 20.91 3.39
N MET A 180 -12.36 21.68 3.19
CA MET A 180 -11.55 22.25 4.26
C MET A 180 -10.95 23.60 3.84
N ALA A 181 -10.45 24.37 4.80
CA ALA A 181 -9.69 25.58 4.50
C ALA A 181 -8.29 25.24 3.94
N GLY A 182 -7.67 26.21 3.26
CA GLY A 182 -6.31 26.08 2.73
C GLY A 182 -6.25 25.57 1.28
N SER A 183 -5.03 25.50 0.74
CA SER A 183 -4.79 25.31 -0.69
C SER A 183 -4.92 23.86 -1.17
N VAL A 184 -5.01 22.87 -0.28
CA VAL A 184 -5.12 21.45 -0.67
C VAL A 184 -6.37 21.16 -1.51
N THR A 185 -7.50 21.82 -1.21
CA THR A 185 -8.75 21.65 -1.96
C THR A 185 -8.62 21.99 -3.44
N SER A 186 -7.73 22.93 -3.78
CA SER A 186 -7.45 23.30 -5.18
C SER A 186 -6.54 22.31 -5.92
N ALA A 187 -5.85 21.43 -5.20
CA ALA A 187 -4.90 20.46 -5.75
C ALA A 187 -5.47 19.03 -5.81
N ALA A 188 -6.39 18.68 -4.92
CA ALA A 188 -7.01 17.36 -4.90
C ALA A 188 -7.78 17.03 -6.20
N ASP A 189 -7.89 15.76 -6.54
CA ASP A 189 -8.67 15.30 -7.70
C ASP A 189 -10.18 15.39 -7.44
N LEU A 190 -10.58 15.25 -6.17
CA LEU A 190 -11.95 15.30 -5.71
C LEU A 190 -12.05 15.96 -4.32
N VAL A 191 -13.02 16.86 -4.16
CA VAL A 191 -13.36 17.48 -2.87
C VAL A 191 -14.74 16.99 -2.43
N VAL A 192 -14.82 16.43 -1.23
CA VAL A 192 -16.07 15.87 -0.67
C VAL A 192 -16.37 16.49 0.69
N THR A 193 -17.60 16.92 0.91
CA THR A 193 -18.02 17.56 2.16
C THR A 193 -18.24 16.53 3.26
N ASP A 194 -18.95 15.44 2.94
CA ASP A 194 -19.22 14.38 3.90
C ASP A 194 -18.03 13.40 4.01
N PRO A 195 -17.45 13.21 5.20
CA PRO A 195 -16.29 12.35 5.37
C PRO A 195 -16.58 10.87 5.12
N ILE A 196 -17.77 10.38 5.46
CA ILE A 196 -18.16 8.99 5.22
C ILE A 196 -18.24 8.75 3.71
N GLN A 197 -18.88 9.65 2.97
CA GLN A 197 -18.98 9.60 1.52
C GLN A 197 -17.59 9.68 0.86
N ALA A 198 -16.67 10.49 1.37
CA ALA A 198 -15.29 10.52 0.87
C ALA A 198 -14.63 9.13 0.93
N GLY A 199 -14.82 8.40 2.03
CA GLY A 199 -14.34 7.03 2.18
C GLY A 199 -14.98 6.07 1.17
N VAL A 200 -16.31 6.13 1.01
CA VAL A 200 -17.05 5.31 0.04
C VAL A 200 -16.56 5.57 -1.39
N MET A 201 -16.48 6.84 -1.80
CA MET A 201 -16.06 7.23 -3.14
C MET A 201 -14.61 6.82 -3.42
N ALA A 202 -13.74 6.87 -2.40
CA ALA A 202 -12.36 6.42 -2.53
C ALA A 202 -12.28 4.93 -2.86
N VAL A 203 -13.05 4.09 -2.16
CA VAL A 203 -13.12 2.64 -2.44
C VAL A 203 -13.75 2.37 -3.81
N MET A 204 -14.87 3.02 -4.11
CA MET A 204 -15.55 2.83 -5.39
C MET A 204 -14.66 3.17 -6.59
N HIS A 205 -13.76 4.15 -6.45
CA HIS A 205 -12.82 4.53 -7.50
C HIS A 205 -11.77 3.45 -7.80
N ILE A 206 -11.26 2.78 -6.75
CA ILE A 206 -10.20 1.78 -6.91
C ILE A 206 -10.75 0.36 -7.14
N SER A 207 -12.05 0.16 -6.93
CA SER A 207 -12.75 -1.07 -7.27
C SER A 207 -12.67 -1.34 -8.77
N THR A 208 -12.56 -2.61 -9.15
CA THR A 208 -12.64 -3.07 -10.55
C THR A 208 -14.06 -3.46 -10.98
N ILE A 209 -14.97 -3.65 -10.01
CA ILE A 209 -16.39 -3.92 -10.22
C ILE A 209 -17.20 -2.61 -10.18
N GLY A 210 -16.74 -1.60 -9.45
CA GLY A 210 -17.35 -0.28 -9.39
C GLY A 210 -17.32 0.46 -10.74
N VAL A 211 -18.39 1.23 -11.02
CA VAL A 211 -18.49 2.06 -12.25
C VAL A 211 -18.00 3.51 -12.01
N PHE A 212 -17.77 3.87 -10.75
CA PHE A 212 -17.37 5.22 -10.37
C PHE A 212 -15.89 5.46 -10.68
N ASP A 213 -15.61 6.60 -11.28
CA ASP A 213 -14.25 7.02 -11.62
C ASP A 213 -14.11 8.53 -11.35
N ILE A 214 -13.16 8.89 -10.49
CA ILE A 214 -12.84 10.28 -10.13
C ILE A 214 -12.48 11.09 -11.39
N ALA A 215 -11.83 10.49 -12.38
CA ALA A 215 -11.47 11.18 -13.61
C ALA A 215 -12.70 11.72 -14.37
N ARG A 216 -13.87 11.09 -14.20
CA ARG A 216 -15.14 11.51 -14.83
C ARG A 216 -15.83 12.66 -14.08
N VAL A 217 -15.41 12.96 -12.86
CA VAL A 217 -15.99 14.00 -11.98
C VAL A 217 -14.94 14.97 -11.46
N LYS A 218 -13.76 15.00 -12.07
CA LYS A 218 -12.62 15.82 -11.63
C LYS A 218 -13.02 17.30 -11.51
N GLY A 219 -12.68 17.92 -10.38
CA GLY A 219 -12.97 19.32 -10.10
C GLY A 219 -14.42 19.61 -9.66
N LYS A 220 -15.26 18.59 -9.47
CA LYS A 220 -16.58 18.74 -8.85
C LYS A 220 -16.49 18.65 -7.33
N GLU A 221 -17.40 19.36 -6.65
CA GLU A 221 -17.61 19.25 -5.21
C GLU A 221 -18.86 18.40 -4.95
N PHE A 222 -18.81 17.54 -3.93
CA PHE A 222 -19.93 16.71 -3.46
C PHE A 222 -20.21 16.94 -1.97
#